data_AF-A0A2C9UK19-F1
#
_entry.id   AF-A0A2C9UK19-F1
#
_cell.length_a   1.000
_cell.length_b   1.000
_cell.length_c   1.000
_cell.angle_alpha   90.00
_cell.angle_beta   90.00
_cell.angle_gamma   90.00
#
_symmetry.space_group_name_H-M   'P 1'
#
loop_
_entity.id
_entity.type
_entity.pdbx_description
1 polymer ?
#
loop_
_entity_poly.entity_id
_entity_poly.type
_entity_poly.pdbx_seq_one_letter_code
_entity_poly.pdbx_strand_id
1 'polypeptide(L)'
;MALSTKGQGMSEKDTSGTPGLGSSGAVNAILMLEILLNPGSTIYLQFIIPVRAALVGLFIIGTDLFRVWQGNSKVSGSTHLGGLAVAAIAYGRIKKGRL
;
A
#
# COMPACT_ATOMS: atom_id res chain seq x y z
N MET A 1 13.19 -50.92 -31.30
CA MET A 1 12.29 -50.85 -30.13
C MET A 1 12.44 -49.47 -29.51
N ALA A 2 11.32 -48.74 -29.43
CA ALA A 2 11.02 -47.50 -28.69
C ALA A 2 11.96 -46.27 -28.75
N LEU A 3 11.54 -45.28 -29.55
CA LEU A 3 11.71 -43.85 -29.26
C LEU A 3 10.94 -43.53 -27.96
N SER A 4 11.62 -43.01 -26.93
CA SER A 4 10.94 -42.46 -25.75
C SER A 4 11.08 -40.94 -25.73
N THR A 5 9.94 -40.33 -26.04
CA THR A 5 9.61 -38.92 -25.93
C THR A 5 9.66 -38.42 -24.48
N LYS A 6 9.58 -37.09 -24.34
CA LYS A 6 9.06 -36.37 -23.15
C LYS A 6 10.08 -36.12 -22.03
N GLY A 7 10.20 -34.92 -21.48
CA GLY A 7 9.38 -33.74 -21.65
C GLY A 7 10.19 -32.50 -21.34
N GLN A 8 9.89 -31.45 -22.10
CA GLN A 8 10.14 -30.09 -21.68
C GLN A 8 9.58 -29.95 -20.26
N GLY A 9 10.49 -29.83 -19.28
CA GLY A 9 10.17 -29.37 -17.96
C GLY A 9 9.69 -27.93 -18.11
N MET A 10 8.39 -27.80 -18.38
CA MET A 10 7.61 -26.60 -18.18
C MET A 10 8.08 -26.02 -16.85
N SER A 11 8.63 -24.81 -16.88
CA SER A 11 8.88 -24.03 -15.68
C SER A 11 7.52 -23.82 -15.04
N GLU A 12 7.15 -24.73 -14.14
CA GLU A 12 6.07 -24.56 -13.20
C GLU A 12 6.55 -23.46 -12.26
N LYS A 13 6.35 -22.21 -12.68
CA LYS A 13 6.34 -21.09 -11.75
C LYS A 13 5.18 -21.37 -10.83
N ASP A 14 5.50 -21.93 -9.67
CA ASP A 14 4.64 -22.02 -8.50
C ASP A 14 3.98 -20.65 -8.25
N THR A 15 2.84 -20.44 -8.89
CA THR A 15 2.03 -19.21 -8.77
C THR A 15 1.18 -19.24 -7.50
N SER A 16 1.29 -20.33 -6.72
CA SER A 16 0.75 -20.53 -5.37
C SER A 16 1.42 -19.65 -4.31
N GLY A 17 2.48 -18.94 -4.66
CA GLY A 17 3.22 -18.03 -3.78
C GLY A 17 3.22 -16.58 -4.25
N THR A 18 2.20 -16.10 -4.96
CA THR A 18 2.02 -14.64 -5.12
C THR A 18 1.21 -14.16 -3.92
N PRO A 19 1.82 -13.66 -2.84
CA PRO A 19 1.02 -13.17 -1.72
C PRO A 19 0.22 -12.00 -2.27
N GLY A 20 -1.06 -11.91 -1.90
CA GLY A 20 -2.00 -10.84 -2.29
C GLY A 20 -1.61 -9.46 -1.74
N LEU A 21 -0.39 -9.01 -2.04
CA LEU A 21 0.24 -7.76 -1.63
C LEU A 21 -0.19 -6.57 -2.51
N GLY A 22 -0.90 -6.83 -3.63
CA GLY A 22 -1.28 -5.81 -4.59
C GLY A 22 -2.48 -4.95 -4.18
N SER A 23 -3.53 -5.56 -3.61
CA SER A 23 -4.76 -4.84 -3.25
C SER A 23 -4.58 -3.97 -2.01
N SER A 24 -3.93 -4.49 -0.96
CA SER A 24 -3.68 -3.74 0.27
C SER A 24 -2.80 -2.51 0.04
N GLY A 25 -1.80 -2.62 -0.85
CA GLY A 25 -0.96 -1.49 -1.25
C GLY A 25 -1.74 -0.43 -2.02
N ALA A 26 -2.57 -0.82 -2.99
CA ALA A 26 -3.38 0.11 -3.77
C ALA A 26 -4.42 0.83 -2.90
N VAL A 27 -5.12 0.10 -2.02
CA VAL A 27 -6.09 0.69 -1.09
C VAL A 27 -5.40 1.68 -0.14
N ASN A 28 -4.24 1.33 0.40
CA ASN A 28 -3.47 2.23 1.27
C ASN A 28 -2.98 3.49 0.52
N ALA A 29 -2.59 3.36 -0.75
CA ALA A 29 -2.19 4.49 -1.58
C ALA A 29 -3.36 5.45 -1.89
N ILE A 30 -4.53 4.92 -2.26
CA ILE A 30 -5.74 5.74 -2.50
C ILE A 30 -6.17 6.42 -1.19
N LEU A 31 -6.17 5.69 -0.07
CA LEU A 31 -6.50 6.23 1.24
C LEU A 31 -5.59 7.41 1.59
N MET A 32 -4.27 7.24 1.44
CA MET A 32 -3.30 8.31 1.68
C MET A 32 -3.48 9.50 0.74
N LEU A 33 -3.78 9.24 -0.54
CA LEU A 33 -4.03 10.30 -1.51
C LEU A 33 -5.27 11.12 -1.16
N GLU A 34 -6.37 10.47 -0.74
CA GLU A 34 -7.59 11.14 -0.29
C GLU A 34 -7.34 11.99 0.96
N ILE A 35 -6.55 11.48 1.91
CA ILE A 35 -6.15 12.23 3.11
C ILE A 35 -5.36 13.50 2.75
N LEU A 36 -4.45 13.41 1.77
CA LEU A 36 -3.63 14.55 1.33
C LEU A 36 -4.44 15.58 0.53
N LEU A 37 -5.36 15.13 -0.33
CA LEU A 37 -6.20 16.00 -1.15
C LEU A 37 -7.31 16.67 -0.33
N ASN A 38 -7.94 15.92 0.57
CA ASN A 38 -9.15 16.31 1.30
C ASN A 38 -9.03 16.00 2.80
N PRO A 39 -8.16 16.70 3.55
CA PRO A 39 -7.93 16.41 4.98
C PRO A 39 -9.18 16.59 5.87
N GLY A 40 -10.16 17.38 5.42
CA GLY A 40 -11.45 17.58 6.09
C GLY A 40 -12.51 16.51 5.79
N SER A 41 -12.26 15.59 4.86
CA SER A 41 -13.19 14.53 4.46
C SER A 41 -13.43 13.53 5.61
N THR A 42 -14.57 12.84 5.59
CA THR A 42 -14.90 11.81 6.58
C THR A 42 -14.60 10.43 6.02
N ILE A 43 -13.76 9.68 6.72
CA ILE A 43 -13.40 8.30 6.43
C ILE A 43 -14.08 7.41 7.45
N TYR A 44 -14.76 6.36 6.97
CA TYR A 44 -15.41 5.39 7.84
C TYR A 44 -14.47 4.23 8.13
N LEU A 45 -13.99 4.14 9.37
CA LEU A 45 -13.23 2.98 9.82
C LEU A 45 -14.16 1.78 9.95
N GLN A 46 -13.81 0.69 9.24
CA GLN A 46 -14.62 -0.52 9.15
C GLN A 46 -16.10 -0.26 8.81
N PHE A 47 -16.37 0.81 8.04
CA PHE A 47 -17.73 1.24 7.67
C PHE A 47 -18.64 1.64 8.84
N ILE A 48 -18.11 1.79 10.06
CA ILE A 48 -18.91 2.07 11.27
C ILE A 48 -18.54 3.41 11.90
N ILE A 49 -17.24 3.69 12.07
CA ILE A 49 -16.78 4.83 12.87
C ILE A 49 -16.36 5.96 11.92
N PRO A 50 -17.10 7.08 11.84
CA PRO A 50 -16.69 8.23 11.05
C PRO A 50 -15.54 8.96 11.74
N VAL A 51 -14.44 9.15 11.03
CA VAL A 51 -13.26 9.88 11.51
C VAL A 51 -12.80 10.85 10.43
N ARG A 52 -12.32 12.03 10.83
CA ARG A 52 -11.72 12.97 9.86
C ARG A 52 -10.46 12.38 9.24
N ALA A 53 -10.32 12.55 7.93
CA ALA A 53 -9.20 12.05 7.13
C ALA A 53 -7.83 12.47 7.69
N ALA A 54 -7.69 13.73 8.12
CA ALA A 54 -6.46 14.22 8.75
C ALA A 54 -6.04 13.44 10.00
N LEU A 55 -7.00 13.02 10.85
CA LEU A 55 -6.72 12.25 12.06
C LEU A 55 -6.26 10.84 11.72
N VAL A 56 -6.90 10.21 10.73
CA VAL A 56 -6.51 8.90 10.22
C VAL A 56 -5.09 8.96 9.65
N GLY A 57 -4.79 9.99 8.85
CA GLY A 57 -3.46 10.22 8.30
C GLY A 57 -2.39 10.39 9.36
N LEU A 58 -2.64 11.27 10.35
CA LEU A 58 -1.71 11.51 11.45
C LEU A 58 -1.47 10.24 12.27
N PHE A 59 -2.51 9.45 12.52
CA PHE A 59 -2.39 8.19 13.24
C PHE A 59 -1.51 7.19 12.47
N ILE A 60 -1.78 6.97 11.19
CA ILE A 60 -1.00 6.02 10.38
C ILE A 60 0.48 6.46 10.30
N ILE A 61 0.74 7.71 9.89
CA ILE A 61 2.10 8.24 9.77
C ILE A 61 2.81 8.25 11.13
N GLY A 62 2.12 8.66 12.19
CA GLY A 62 2.67 8.72 13.54
C GLY A 62 3.06 7.34 14.07
N THR A 63 2.22 6.33 13.86
CA THR A 63 2.54 4.95 14.26
C THR A 63 3.70 4.37 13.47
N ASP A 64 3.80 4.66 12.17
CA ASP A 64 4.93 4.24 11.34
C ASP A 64 6.23 4.89 11.82
N LEU A 65 6.22 6.20 12.08
CA LEU A 65 7.39 6.94 12.55
C LEU A 65 7.83 6.49 13.96
N PHE A 66 6.87 6.23 14.84
CA PHE A 66 7.12 5.71 16.19
C PHE A 66 7.70 4.29 16.17
N ARG A 67 7.31 3.45 15.21
CA ARG A 67 7.88 2.10 15.01
C ARG A 67 9.30 2.15 14.47
N VAL A 68 9.57 3.07 13.53
CA VAL A 68 10.93 3.33 13.02
C VAL A 68 11.84 3.81 14.16
N TRP A 69 11.35 4.72 14.99
CA TRP A 69 12.11 5.26 16.12
C TRP A 69 12.45 4.20 17.18
N GLN A 70 11.59 3.20 17.39
CA GLN A 70 11.84 2.08 18.31
C GLN A 70 12.77 0.99 17.74
N GLY A 71 13.28 1.12 16.51
CA GLY A 71 14.21 0.16 15.92
C GLY A 71 13.58 -1.16 15.46
N ASN A 72 12.25 -1.27 15.46
CA ASN A 72 11.52 -2.46 15.03
C ASN A 72 11.31 -2.48 13.50
N SER A 73 12.40 -2.72 12.76
CA SER A 73 12.46 -2.64 11.29
C SER A 73 11.96 -3.89 10.55
N LYS A 74 11.56 -4.97 11.26
CA LYS A 74 11.10 -6.21 10.63
C LYS A 74 9.61 -6.12 10.24
N VAL A 75 9.38 -5.79 8.96
CA VAL A 75 8.30 -6.32 8.10
C VAL A 75 6.89 -5.67 8.19
N SER A 76 6.70 -4.52 8.83
CA SER A 76 5.37 -3.83 8.76
C SER A 76 5.40 -2.33 8.44
N GLY A 77 6.58 -1.73 8.20
CA GLY A 77 6.70 -0.34 7.76
C GLY A 77 6.58 -0.16 6.24
N SER A 78 6.98 -1.14 5.43
CA SER A 78 7.12 -0.97 3.98
C SER A 78 5.81 -0.78 3.22
N THR A 79 4.71 -1.38 3.67
CA THR A 79 3.42 -1.28 2.98
C THR A 79 2.75 0.08 3.20
N HIS A 80 2.83 0.63 4.41
CA HIS A 80 2.23 1.94 4.72
C HIS A 80 3.08 3.10 4.19
N LEU A 81 4.40 3.05 4.37
CA LEU A 81 5.33 4.03 3.80
C LEU A 81 5.36 4.00 2.26
N GLY A 82 5.24 2.83 1.64
CA GLY A 82 5.16 2.71 0.17
C GLY A 82 3.91 3.39 -0.39
N GLY A 83 2.75 3.20 0.23
CA GLY A 83 1.52 3.89 -0.15
C GLY A 83 1.59 5.40 0.09
N LEU A 84 2.18 5.84 1.20
CA LEU A 84 2.42 7.25 1.49
C LEU A 84 3.33 7.91 0.43
N ALA A 85 4.40 7.23 0.03
CA ALA A 85 5.33 7.73 -0.99
C ALA A 85 4.64 7.92 -2.35
N VAL A 86 3.87 6.92 -2.79
CA VAL A 86 3.08 7.01 -4.05
C VAL A 86 2.05 8.15 -3.97
N ALA A 87 1.34 8.27 -2.84
CA ALA A 87 0.36 9.33 -2.62
C ALA A 87 1.00 10.73 -2.65
N ALA A 88 2.17 10.90 -2.03
CA ALA A 88 2.89 12.17 -2.03
C ALA A 88 3.33 12.60 -3.43
N ILE A 89 3.83 11.66 -4.24
CA ILE A 89 4.19 11.91 -5.65
C ILE A 89 2.95 12.32 -6.45
N ALA A 90 1.85 11.57 -6.33
CA ALA A 90 0.61 11.84 -7.03
C ALA A 90 0.03 13.22 -6.65
N TYR A 91 -0.01 13.53 -5.36
CA TYR A 91 -0.43 14.84 -4.84
C TYR A 91 0.39 15.98 -5.43
N GLY A 92 1.73 15.85 -5.46
CA GLY A 92 2.63 16.83 -6.05
C GLY A 92 2.35 17.07 -7.54
N ARG A 93 2.09 16.01 -8.30
CA ARG A 93 1.71 16.10 -9.72
C ARG A 93 0.37 16.80 -9.91
N ILE A 94 -0.65 16.45 -9.13
CA ILE A 94 -1.98 17.06 -9.21
C ILE A 94 -1.90 18.55 -8.89
N LYS A 95 -1.16 18.93 -7.84
CA LYS A 95 -1.04 20.34 -7.43
C LYS A 95 -0.27 21.18 -8.46
N LYS A 96 0.77 20.61 -9.09
CA LYS A 96 1.53 21.29 -10.14
C LYS A 96 0.73 21.50 -11.43
N GLY A 97 -0.23 20.64 -11.74
CA GLY A 97 -1.13 20.82 -12.90
C GLY A 97 -2.32 21.76 -12.65
N ARG A 98 -2.50 22.26 -11.42
CA ARG A 98 -3.53 23.25 -11.05
C ARG A 98 -2.98 24.67 -10.91
N LEU A 99 -1.66 24.84 -10.99
CA LEU A 99 -0.94 26.12 -11.03
C LEU A 99 -0.58 26.45 -12.47
#